data_AF-A0A5J4VHI7-F1
#
_entry.id   AF-A0A5J4VHI7-F1
#
_cell.length_a   1.000
_cell.length_b   1.000
_cell.length_c   1.000
_cell.angle_alpha   90.00
_cell.angle_beta   90.00
_cell.angle_gamma   90.00
#
_symmetry.space_group_name_H-M   'P 1'
#
loop_
_entity.id
_entity.type
_entity.pdbx_description
1 polymer ?
#
loop_
_entity_poly.entity_id
_entity_poly.type
_entity_poly.pdbx_seq_one_letter_code
_entity_poly.pdbx_strand_id
1 'polypeptide(L)' 'DLPPHEKKYYIGELLYEKISIIDQRNAGKITGMFLDLEIPELIILLREDQKLNRKISELQ' A
#
# COMPACT_ATOMS: atom_id res chain seq x y z
N ASP A 1 -14.10 -12.03 -11.79
CA ASP A 1 -13.37 -11.16 -10.86
C ASP A 1 -12.89 -11.95 -9.66
N LEU A 2 -11.69 -11.66 -9.16
CA LEU A 2 -11.22 -12.21 -7.88
C LEU A 2 -12.11 -11.72 -6.72
N PRO A 3 -12.34 -12.54 -5.68
CA PRO A 3 -12.97 -12.11 -4.44
C PRO A 3 -12.26 -10.88 -3.83
N PRO A 4 -12.98 -10.00 -3.10
CA PRO A 4 -12.38 -8.78 -2.54
C PRO A 4 -11.17 -9.02 -1.65
N HIS A 5 -11.18 -10.10 -0.85
CA HIS A 5 -10.07 -10.45 0.04
C HIS A 5 -8.82 -10.87 -0.75
N GLU A 6 -8.97 -11.65 -1.82
CA GLU A 6 -7.87 -12.04 -2.70
C GLU A 6 -7.30 -10.81 -3.44
N LYS A 7 -8.16 -9.91 -3.93
CA LYS A 7 -7.72 -8.64 -4.53
C LYS A 7 -6.89 -7.83 -3.55
N LYS A 8 -7.36 -7.71 -2.30
CA LYS A 8 -6.70 -6.93 -1.26
C LYS A 8 -5.35 -7.54 -0.86
N TYR A 9 -5.26 -8.87 -0.84
CA TYR A 9 -4.00 -9.59 -0.64
C TYR A 9 -2.95 -9.23 -1.71
N TYR A 10 -3.26 -9.40 -3.00
CA TYR A 10 -2.31 -9.09 -4.08
C TYR A 10 -1.92 -7.61 -4.13
N ILE A 11 -2.86 -6.71 -3.86
CA ILE A 11 -2.57 -5.27 -3.75
C ILE A 11 -1.62 -4.99 -2.58
N GLY A 12 -1.79 -5.69 -1.46
CA GLY A 12 -0.90 -5.61 -0.31
C GLY A 12 0.54 -6.00 -0.64
N GLU A 13 0.74 -7.11 -1.34
CA GLU A 13 2.08 -7.56 -1.76
C GLU A 13 2.78 -6.50 -2.63
N LEU A 14 2.06 -5.95 -3.62
CA LEU A 14 2.60 -4.90 -4.51
C LEU A 14 2.91 -3.60 -3.75
N LEU A 15 2.07 -3.22 -2.78
CA LEU A 15 2.34 -2.05 -1.95
C LEU A 15 3.54 -2.29 -1.04
N TYR A 16 3.66 -3.47 -0.44
CA TYR A 16 4.80 -3.82 0.40
C TYR A 16 6.11 -3.72 -0.36
N GLU A 17 6.19 -4.24 -1.58
CA GLU A 17 7.37 -4.10 -2.43
C GLU A 17 7.74 -2.63 -2.67
N LYS A 18 6.77 -1.80 -3.08
CA LYS A 18 6.99 -0.36 -3.31
C LYS A 18 7.42 0.36 -2.03
N ILE A 19 6.77 0.12 -0.91
CA ILE A 19 7.08 0.77 0.36
C ILE A 19 8.45 0.31 0.87
N SER A 20 8.83 -0.96 0.66
CA SER A 20 10.13 -1.49 1.08
C SER A 20 11.33 -0.80 0.42
N ILE A 21 11.14 -0.25 -0.78
CA ILE A 21 12.16 0.56 -1.47
C ILE A 21 12.35 1.93 -0.78
N ILE A 22 11.29 2.46 -0.15
CA ILE A 22 11.26 3.79 0.46
C ILE A 22 11.64 3.72 1.95
N ASP A 23 11.03 2.78 2.68
CA ASP A 23 11.21 2.54 4.11
C ASP A 23 11.10 1.04 4.41
N GLN A 24 12.19 0.32 4.15
CA GLN A 24 12.30 -1.11 4.40
C GLN A 24 11.96 -1.50 5.84
N ARG A 25 12.31 -0.64 6.81
CA ARG A 25 12.13 -0.93 8.24
C ARG A 25 10.65 -0.93 8.63
N ASN A 26 9.87 0.00 8.07
CA ASN A 26 8.46 0.18 8.43
C ASN A 26 7.48 -0.42 7.39
N ALA A 27 7.97 -0.99 6.28
CA ALA A 27 7.15 -1.45 5.17
C ALA A 27 5.98 -2.35 5.56
N GLY A 28 6.20 -3.34 6.43
CA GLY A 28 5.12 -4.23 6.88
C GLY A 28 4.04 -3.50 7.67
N LYS A 29 4.44 -2.60 8.58
CA LYS A 29 3.52 -1.80 9.40
C LYS A 29 2.71 -0.83 8.53
N ILE A 30 3.37 -0.10 7.64
CA ILE A 30 2.72 0.87 6.75
C ILE A 30 1.77 0.16 5.78
N THR A 31 2.19 -0.97 5.21
CA THR A 31 1.31 -1.77 4.33
C THR A 31 0.05 -2.20 5.07
N GLY A 32 0.20 -2.72 6.30
CA GLY A 32 -0.95 -3.06 7.14
C GLY A 32 -1.92 -1.91 7.35
N MET A 33 -1.40 -0.69 7.62
CA MET A 33 -2.22 0.52 7.76
C MET A 33 -2.94 0.90 6.46
N PHE A 34 -2.29 0.76 5.30
CA PHE A 34 -2.94 1.04 4.02
C PHE A 34 -4.00 -0.01 3.68
N LEU A 35 -3.80 -1.27 4.08
CA LEU A 35 -4.77 -2.33 3.86
C LEU A 35 -6.09 -2.14 4.64
N ASP A 36 -6.23 -1.12 5.47
CA ASP A 36 -7.53 -0.69 6.01
C ASP A 36 -8.35 0.15 5.01
N LEU A 37 -7.70 0.70 3.98
CA LEU A 37 -8.35 1.50 2.93
C LEU A 37 -9.16 0.62 1.96
N GLU A 38 -10.08 1.26 1.25
CA GLU A 38 -10.85 0.62 0.19
C GLU A 38 -9.98 0.30 -1.03
N ILE A 39 -10.33 -0.77 -1.76
CA ILE A 39 -9.58 -1.25 -2.94
C ILE A 39 -9.32 -0.13 -3.97
N PRO A 40 -10.29 0.74 -4.32
CA PRO A 40 -10.02 1.84 -5.25
C PRO A 40 -8.93 2.80 -4.75
N GLU A 41 -8.90 3.11 -3.45
CA GLU A 41 -7.88 3.98 -2.88
C GLU A 41 -6.51 3.30 -2.91
N LEU A 42 -6.43 2.01 -2.58
CA LEU A 42 -5.19 1.25 -2.68
C LEU A 42 -4.65 1.19 -4.12
N ILE A 43 -5.53 1.05 -5.11
CA ILE A 43 -5.15 1.10 -6.54
C ILE A 43 -4.57 2.47 -6.90
N ILE A 44 -5.12 3.57 -6.36
CA ILE A 44 -4.56 4.90 -6.57
C ILE A 44 -3.16 4.97 -5.97
N LEU A 45 -2.93 4.44 -4.76
CA LEU A 45 -1.61 4.42 -4.14
C LEU A 45 -0.58 3.61 -4.96
N LEU A 46 -1.00 2.53 -5.61
CA LEU A 46 -0.13 1.77 -6.52
C LEU A 46 0.25 2.55 -7.80
N ARG A 47 -0.64 3.44 -8.26
CA ARG A 47 -0.47 4.19 -9.53
C ARG A 47 0.22 5.54 -9.35
N GLU A 48 0.04 6.18 -8.20
CA GLU A 48 0.50 7.54 -7.94
C GLU A 48 1.61 7.54 -6.88
N ASP A 49 2.86 7.37 -7.33
CA ASP A 49 4.02 7.32 -6.43
C ASP A 49 4.15 8.59 -5.57
N GLN A 50 3.75 9.76 -6.08
CA GLN A 50 3.73 10.99 -5.28
C GLN A 50 2.73 10.92 -4.12
N LYS A 51 1.53 10.35 -4.34
CA LYS A 51 0.51 10.20 -3.30
C LYS A 51 0.95 9.15 -2.27
N LEU A 52 1.55 8.05 -2.75
CA LEU A 52 2.13 7.02 -1.90
C LEU A 52 3.23 7.60 -0.98
N ASN A 53 4.19 8.33 -1.55
CA ASN A 53 5.28 8.96 -0.81
C ASN A 53 4.77 9.96 0.24
N ARG A 54 3.76 10.78 -0.09
CA ARG A 54 3.15 11.70 0.87
C ARG A 54 2.54 10.96 2.06
N LYS A 55 1.73 9.94 1.81
CA LYS A 55 1.12 9.13 2.88
C LYS A 55 2.16 8.39 3.72
N ILE A 56 3.25 7.90 3.13
CA ILE A 56 4.36 7.29 3.88
C ILE A 56 5.00 8.34 4.81
N SER A 57 5.26 9.54 4.30
CA SER A 57 5.86 10.63 5.08
C SER A 57 4.97 11.11 6.24
N GLU A 58 3.64 11.01 6.11
CA GLU A 58 2.69 11.35 7.19
C GLU A 58 2.69 10.32 8.34
N LEU A 59 3.25 9.13 8.13
CA LEU A 59 3.29 8.02 9.09
C LEU A 59 4.63 7.87 9.82
N GLN A 60 5.60 8.74 9.53
CA GLN A 60 6.91 8.84 10.18
C GLN A 60 6.86 9.79 11.38
#